data_AF-A0A0E0T7W7-F1
#
_entry.id   AF-A0A0E0T7W7-F1
#
_cell.length_a   1.000
_cell.length_b   1.000
_cell.length_c   1.000
_cell.angle_alpha   90.00
_cell.angle_beta   90.00
_cell.angle_gamma   90.00
#
_symmetry.space_group_name_H-M   'P 1'
#
loop_
_entity.id
_entity.type
_entity.pdbx_description
1 polymer ?
#
loop_
_entity_poly.entity_id
_entity_poly.type
_entity_poly.pdbx_seq_one_letter_code
_entity_poly.pdbx_strand_id
1 'polypeptide(L)'
;MVKRIVQLFFLAVGGTLGAMFFPDLLKLMNVSGMPLLNNSYTLAVLGAVVFFLLTFWLVDYVVDMIRWVEETLVKAPAADVLFGSLGLIFGLIIAFFVVMPLQSFHIQVLNTVLPIFLTVLLGYLGFRVGLKKRNELMNLFSLSNRMAKKKGGEAENEPSKGGAVKILDTSVIIDGRIADICQTGFLEGPLVIPRFVLEELQHIADSSDVLKRNRGRRGLDILNRIQKEMAMKVEIHEADFSDVQEVDSKLVKLAKQLQGVVVTNDFNLNKVCELQNVRVLNINDLANAVKPVVLPGEELNVHVIKDGKEHNQGVAYLDDGTMIVVEDGKEYIGKRVDVLVTSVLQTSAGRMIFAKLKLLQKAL
;
A
#
# COMPACT_ATOMS: atom_id res chain seq x y z
N MET A 1 2.91 -15.73 -43.25
CA MET A 1 1.85 -14.79 -43.70
C MET A 1 2.34 -13.34 -43.72
N VAL A 2 2.94 -12.83 -42.63
CA VAL A 2 3.47 -11.43 -42.54
C VAL A 2 4.39 -11.04 -43.71
N LYS A 3 5.35 -11.89 -44.10
CA LYS A 3 6.27 -11.62 -45.23
C LYS A 3 5.54 -11.31 -46.55
N ARG A 4 4.43 -11.99 -46.84
CA ARG A 4 3.62 -11.74 -48.05
C ARG A 4 2.85 -10.42 -47.96
N ILE A 5 2.38 -10.05 -46.77
CA ILE A 5 1.69 -8.77 -46.53
C ILE A 5 2.66 -7.61 -46.72
N VAL A 6 3.88 -7.71 -46.17
CA VAL A 6 4.93 -6.70 -46.36
C VAL A 6 5.30 -6.58 -47.85
N GLN A 7 5.41 -7.70 -48.57
CA GLN A 7 5.66 -7.69 -50.02
C GLN A 7 4.57 -6.98 -50.83
N LEU A 8 3.30 -7.24 -50.53
CA LEU A 8 2.19 -6.56 -51.18
C LEU A 8 2.16 -5.06 -50.84
N PHE A 9 2.50 -4.69 -49.61
CA PHE A 9 2.60 -3.30 -49.19
C PHE A 9 3.72 -2.56 -49.95
N PHE A 10 4.91 -3.13 -50.04
CA PHE A 10 6.02 -2.54 -50.81
C PHE A 10 5.69 -2.40 -52.30
N LEU A 11 4.98 -3.38 -52.87
CA LEU A 11 4.53 -3.31 -54.27
C LEU A 11 3.52 -2.18 -54.50
N ALA A 12 2.56 -2.00 -53.59
CA ALA A 12 1.58 -0.92 -53.66
C ALA A 12 2.22 0.47 -53.46
N VAL A 13 3.06 0.62 -52.44
CA VAL A 13 3.80 1.87 -52.16
C VAL A 13 4.79 2.20 -53.27
N GLY A 14 5.46 1.19 -53.82
CA GLY A 14 6.35 1.35 -54.96
C GLY A 14 5.63 1.83 -56.22
N GLY A 15 4.43 1.32 -56.47
CA GLY A 15 3.60 1.78 -57.57
C GLY A 15 3.14 3.24 -57.42
N THR A 16 2.71 3.63 -56.22
CA THR A 16 2.25 5.01 -55.96
C THR A 16 3.41 6.01 -55.98
N LEU A 17 4.53 5.69 -55.32
CA LEU A 17 5.74 6.52 -55.36
C LEU A 17 6.35 6.58 -56.76
N GLY A 18 6.32 5.48 -57.50
CA GLY A 18 6.71 5.43 -58.91
C GLY A 18 5.90 6.41 -59.75
N ALA A 19 4.57 6.40 -59.62
CA ALA A 19 3.71 7.33 -60.34
C ALA A 19 3.92 8.81 -59.96
N MET A 20 4.19 9.09 -58.68
CA MET A 20 4.36 10.46 -58.18
C MET A 20 5.74 11.05 -58.46
N PHE A 21 6.82 10.30 -58.24
CA PHE A 21 8.19 10.86 -58.22
C PHE A 21 9.02 10.53 -59.47
N PHE A 22 8.71 9.45 -60.21
CA PHE A 22 9.46 9.14 -61.44
C PHE A 22 9.27 10.18 -62.56
N PRO A 23 8.11 10.87 -62.72
CA PRO A 23 8.00 11.94 -63.71
C PRO A 23 9.01 13.07 -63.50
N ASP A 24 9.21 13.48 -62.25
CA ASP A 24 10.15 14.55 -61.91
C ASP A 24 11.61 14.09 -62.04
N LEU A 25 11.89 12.83 -61.69
CA LEU A 25 13.20 12.21 -61.92
C LEU A 25 13.55 12.12 -63.41
N LEU A 26 12.59 11.74 -64.26
CA LEU A 26 12.78 11.63 -65.71
C LEU A 26 12.99 13.00 -66.39
N LYS A 27 12.33 14.05 -65.87
CA LYS A 27 12.60 15.45 -66.28
C LYS A 27 14.01 15.88 -65.89
N LEU A 28 14.47 15.53 -64.69
CA LEU A 28 15.83 15.83 -64.23
C LEU A 28 16.91 15.11 -65.05
N MET A 29 16.62 13.89 -65.50
CA MET A 29 17.49 13.07 -66.36
C MET A 29 17.40 13.43 -67.86
N ASN A 30 16.53 14.36 -68.26
CA ASN A 30 16.32 14.82 -69.64
C ASN A 30 15.86 13.71 -70.62
N VAL A 31 15.18 12.67 -70.13
CA VAL A 31 14.71 11.49 -70.93
C VAL A 31 13.20 11.54 -71.19
N SER A 32 12.57 12.71 -71.04
CA SER A 32 11.12 12.90 -71.10
C SER A 32 10.48 12.72 -72.50
N GLY A 33 11.26 12.44 -73.54
CA GLY A 33 10.79 12.36 -74.93
C GLY A 33 10.24 11.00 -75.38
N MET A 34 10.31 9.95 -74.54
CA MET A 34 9.81 8.61 -74.91
C MET A 34 8.31 8.45 -74.60
N PRO A 35 7.43 8.19 -75.60
CA PRO A 35 5.98 8.07 -75.39
C PRO A 35 5.58 6.99 -74.38
N LEU A 36 6.34 5.89 -74.31
CA LEU A 36 6.12 4.80 -73.36
C LEU A 36 6.38 5.20 -71.90
N LEU A 37 7.28 6.15 -71.65
CA LEU A 37 7.68 6.61 -70.30
C LEU A 37 6.88 7.82 -69.83
N ASN A 38 6.04 8.42 -70.67
CA ASN A 38 5.16 9.53 -70.30
C ASN A 38 3.76 9.08 -69.84
N ASN A 39 3.52 7.76 -69.80
CA ASN A 39 2.26 7.21 -69.31
C ASN A 39 2.37 6.90 -67.80
N SER A 40 1.50 7.52 -67.00
CA SER A 40 1.45 7.33 -65.54
C SER A 40 1.33 5.86 -65.13
N TYR A 41 0.66 5.03 -65.94
CA TYR A 41 0.52 3.60 -65.66
C TYR A 41 1.84 2.84 -65.85
N THR A 42 2.64 3.18 -66.88
CA THR A 42 3.95 2.56 -67.11
C THR A 42 4.91 2.89 -65.98
N LEU A 43 4.89 4.14 -65.51
CA LEU A 43 5.73 4.59 -64.39
C LEU A 43 5.33 3.93 -63.07
N ALA A 44 4.03 3.72 -62.84
CA ALA A 44 3.55 2.98 -61.69
C ALA A 44 4.03 1.52 -61.71
N VAL A 45 3.95 0.84 -62.87
CA VAL A 45 4.44 -0.53 -63.02
C VAL A 45 5.95 -0.60 -62.79
N LEU A 46 6.71 0.36 -63.35
CA LEU A 46 8.17 0.40 -63.21
C LEU A 46 8.59 0.64 -61.75
N GLY A 47 7.93 1.57 -61.05
CA GLY A 47 8.13 1.80 -59.61
C GLY A 47 7.75 0.58 -58.76
N ALA A 48 6.65 -0.10 -59.08
CA ALA A 48 6.24 -1.33 -58.42
C ALA A 48 7.27 -2.45 -58.60
N VAL A 49 7.84 -2.63 -59.80
CA VAL A 49 8.90 -3.62 -60.06
C VAL A 49 10.17 -3.30 -59.28
N VAL A 50 10.59 -2.03 -59.25
CA VAL A 50 11.79 -1.60 -58.51
C VAL A 50 11.64 -1.85 -57.00
N PHE A 51 10.51 -1.47 -56.41
CA PHE A 51 10.24 -1.71 -54.99
C PHE A 51 10.01 -3.19 -54.66
N PHE A 52 9.44 -3.95 -55.58
CA PHE A 52 9.33 -5.40 -55.44
C PHE A 52 10.70 -6.06 -55.38
N LEU A 53 11.67 -5.61 -56.20
CA LEU A 53 13.05 -6.08 -56.13
C LEU A 53 13.73 -5.68 -54.80
N LEU A 54 13.56 -4.44 -54.35
CA LEU A 54 14.06 -3.97 -53.05
C LEU A 54 13.52 -4.78 -51.88
N THR A 55 12.31 -5.33 -52.03
CA THR A 55 11.68 -6.12 -50.98
C THR A 55 12.47 -7.39 -50.66
N PHE A 56 13.15 -8.01 -51.62
CA PHE A 56 13.96 -9.22 -51.34
C PHE A 56 15.06 -8.97 -50.30
N TRP A 57 15.55 -7.74 -50.18
CA TRP A 57 16.56 -7.37 -49.18
C TRP A 57 15.95 -6.82 -47.89
N LEU A 58 14.91 -5.97 -47.99
CA LEU A 58 14.36 -5.25 -46.83
C LEU A 58 13.33 -6.05 -46.03
N VAL A 59 12.69 -7.07 -46.63
CA VAL A 59 11.53 -7.72 -46.01
C VAL A 59 11.88 -8.43 -44.72
N ASP A 60 13.06 -9.04 -44.61
CA ASP A 60 13.45 -9.79 -43.42
C ASP A 60 13.69 -8.83 -42.23
N TYR A 61 14.32 -7.67 -42.46
CA TYR A 61 14.47 -6.63 -41.44
C TYR A 61 13.12 -6.10 -40.93
N VAL A 62 12.17 -5.84 -41.84
CA VAL A 62 10.84 -5.35 -41.46
C VAL A 62 10.07 -6.43 -40.70
N VAL A 63 10.15 -7.69 -41.13
CA VAL A 63 9.48 -8.81 -40.44
C VAL A 63 10.08 -9.03 -39.05
N ASP A 64 11.40 -8.96 -38.90
CA ASP A 64 12.05 -9.12 -37.60
C ASP A 64 11.77 -7.93 -36.67
N MET A 65 11.68 -6.71 -37.19
CA MET A 65 11.22 -5.55 -36.43
C MET A 65 9.77 -5.74 -35.94
N ILE A 66 8.86 -6.22 -36.80
CA ILE A 66 7.46 -6.49 -36.43
C ILE A 66 7.41 -7.55 -35.31
N ARG A 67 8.18 -8.63 -35.45
CA ARG A 67 8.25 -9.69 -34.42
C ARG A 67 8.80 -9.16 -33.10
N TRP A 68 9.85 -8.34 -33.15
CA TRP A 68 10.43 -7.74 -31.95
C TRP A 68 9.42 -6.83 -31.24
N VAL A 69 8.67 -6.02 -31.99
CA VAL A 69 7.59 -5.18 -31.44
C VAL A 69 6.47 -6.04 -30.84
N GLU A 70 6.03 -7.09 -31.54
CA GLU A 70 5.00 -8.03 -31.09
C GLU A 70 5.41 -8.71 -29.78
N GLU A 71 6.60 -9.29 -29.72
CA GLU A 71 7.11 -9.93 -28.50
C GLU A 71 7.23 -8.96 -27.33
N THR A 72 7.65 -7.73 -27.61
CA THR A 72 7.80 -6.70 -26.58
C THR A 72 6.43 -6.24 -26.06
N LEU A 73 5.45 -6.04 -26.95
CA LEU A 73 4.08 -5.67 -26.55
C LEU A 73 3.37 -6.78 -25.78
N VAL A 74 3.52 -8.04 -26.21
CA VAL A 74 2.87 -9.19 -25.56
C VAL A 74 3.45 -9.45 -24.18
N LYS A 75 4.77 -9.24 -23.99
CA LYS A 75 5.43 -9.40 -22.69
C LYS A 75 5.25 -8.18 -21.78
N ALA A 76 4.82 -7.03 -22.30
CA ALA A 76 4.64 -5.82 -21.52
C ALA A 76 3.38 -5.90 -20.63
N PRO A 77 3.46 -5.50 -19.35
CA PRO A 77 2.27 -5.38 -18.51
C PRO A 77 1.23 -4.45 -19.13
N ALA A 78 -0.05 -4.84 -19.14
CA ALA A 78 -1.13 -4.03 -19.72
C ALA A 78 -1.22 -2.61 -19.12
N ALA A 79 -0.90 -2.48 -17.84
CA ALA A 79 -0.82 -1.18 -17.16
C ALA A 79 0.27 -0.27 -17.76
N ASP A 80 1.43 -0.82 -18.13
CA ASP A 80 2.52 -0.04 -18.72
C ASP A 80 2.12 0.47 -20.11
N VAL A 81 1.46 -0.37 -20.91
CA VAL A 81 0.95 0.02 -22.23
C VAL A 81 -0.13 1.10 -22.10
N LEU A 82 -1.05 0.97 -21.14
CA LEU A 82 -2.11 1.94 -20.88
C LEU A 82 -1.58 3.29 -20.37
N PHE A 83 -0.76 3.31 -19.31
CA PHE A 83 -0.25 4.57 -18.75
C PHE A 83 0.81 5.21 -19.65
N GLY A 84 1.60 4.42 -20.37
CA GLY A 84 2.51 4.92 -21.40
C GLY A 84 1.75 5.62 -22.53
N SER A 85 0.69 5.00 -23.06
CA SER A 85 -0.13 5.58 -24.13
C SER A 85 -0.90 6.83 -23.67
N LEU A 86 -1.50 6.82 -22.47
CA LEU A 86 -2.13 8.01 -21.88
C LEU A 86 -1.13 9.16 -21.70
N GLY A 87 0.07 8.87 -21.20
CA GLY A 87 1.15 9.85 -21.06
C GLY A 87 1.59 10.42 -22.41
N LEU A 88 1.70 9.58 -23.44
CA LEU A 88 2.02 9.99 -24.81
C LEU A 88 0.94 10.92 -25.38
N ILE A 89 -0.34 10.55 -25.26
CA ILE A 89 -1.47 11.39 -25.72
C ILE A 89 -1.43 12.74 -25.02
N PHE A 90 -1.26 12.76 -23.70
CA PHE A 90 -1.20 13.99 -22.94
C PHE A 90 -0.01 14.86 -23.34
N GLY A 91 1.17 14.26 -23.55
CA GLY A 91 2.36 14.95 -24.06
C GLY A 91 2.14 15.56 -25.45
N LEU A 92 1.45 14.86 -26.35
CA LEU A 92 1.09 15.36 -27.68
C LEU A 92 0.06 16.50 -27.63
N ILE A 93 -0.90 16.45 -26.72
CA ILE A 93 -1.86 17.55 -26.51
C ILE A 93 -1.11 18.81 -26.06
N ILE A 94 -0.19 18.67 -25.10
CA ILE A 94 0.65 19.80 -24.67
C ILE A 94 1.49 20.30 -25.84
N ALA A 95 2.11 19.39 -26.61
CA ALA A 95 2.89 19.77 -27.78
C ALA A 95 2.07 20.58 -28.79
N PHE A 96 0.83 20.16 -29.05
CA PHE A 96 -0.07 20.88 -29.95
C PHE A 96 -0.29 22.33 -29.50
N PHE A 97 -0.57 22.55 -28.22
CA PHE A 97 -0.73 23.92 -27.68
C PHE A 97 0.56 24.75 -27.74
N VAL A 98 1.72 24.14 -27.52
CA VAL A 98 3.03 24.82 -27.58
C VAL A 98 3.43 25.16 -29.03
N VAL A 99 3.09 24.28 -29.98
CA VAL A 99 3.41 24.44 -31.40
C VAL A 99 2.55 25.52 -32.06
N MET A 100 1.29 25.68 -31.64
CA MET A 100 0.36 26.64 -32.23
C MET A 100 0.92 28.07 -32.38
N PRO A 101 1.51 28.72 -31.35
CA PRO A 101 2.11 30.04 -31.50
C PRO A 101 3.41 30.04 -32.32
N LEU A 102 4.14 28.92 -32.37
CA LEU A 102 5.41 28.82 -33.10
C LEU A 102 5.22 28.87 -34.62
N GLN A 103 4.06 28.43 -35.11
CA GLN A 103 3.71 28.47 -36.53
C GLN A 103 3.44 29.89 -37.05
N SER A 104 3.22 30.87 -36.17
CA SER A 104 3.01 32.28 -36.55
C SER A 104 4.31 33.03 -36.86
N PHE A 105 5.49 32.44 -36.60
CA PHE A 105 6.77 33.05 -36.94
C PHE A 105 7.13 32.83 -38.42
N HIS A 106 7.69 33.87 -39.04
CA HIS A 106 8.08 33.85 -40.45
C HIS A 106 9.46 33.19 -40.71
N ILE A 107 10.14 32.72 -39.66
CA ILE A 107 11.45 32.07 -39.76
C ILE A 107 11.24 30.56 -40.00
N GLN A 108 11.68 30.04 -41.15
CA GLN A 108 11.52 28.64 -41.59
C GLN A 108 11.90 27.61 -40.50
N VAL A 109 12.99 27.86 -39.76
CA VAL A 109 13.46 26.95 -38.71
C VAL A 109 12.48 26.89 -37.53
N LEU A 110 11.91 28.02 -37.12
CA LEU A 110 10.95 28.09 -36.02
C LEU A 110 9.56 27.56 -36.41
N ASN A 111 9.19 27.66 -37.70
CA ASN A 111 7.88 27.23 -38.18
C ASN A 111 7.85 25.74 -38.57
N THR A 112 8.96 25.19 -39.07
CA THR A 112 8.98 23.81 -39.59
C THR A 112 9.77 22.85 -38.72
N VAL A 113 11.04 23.15 -38.43
CA VAL A 113 11.95 22.20 -37.77
C VAL A 113 11.65 22.12 -36.26
N LEU A 114 11.52 23.27 -35.61
CA LEU A 114 11.31 23.37 -34.17
C LEU A 114 10.00 22.70 -33.70
N PRO A 115 8.86 22.85 -34.40
CA PRO A 115 7.62 22.18 -34.03
C PRO A 115 7.69 20.65 -34.12
N ILE A 116 8.34 20.11 -35.15
CA ILE A 116 8.53 18.66 -35.31
C ILE A 116 9.37 18.14 -34.15
N PHE A 117 10.48 18.83 -33.83
CA PHE A 117 11.34 18.47 -32.71
C PHE A 117 10.58 18.51 -31.37
N LEU A 118 9.83 19.58 -31.10
CA LEU A 118 9.03 19.72 -29.87
C LEU A 118 7.96 18.64 -29.74
N THR A 119 7.28 18.29 -30.84
CA THR A 119 6.24 17.25 -30.84
C THR A 119 6.83 15.90 -30.47
N VAL A 120 7.95 15.52 -31.09
CA VAL A 120 8.63 14.25 -30.79
C VAL A 120 9.17 14.25 -29.35
N LEU A 121 9.81 15.34 -28.93
CA LEU A 121 10.37 15.48 -27.59
C LEU A 121 9.28 15.36 -26.50
N LEU A 122 8.19 16.12 -26.63
CA LEU A 122 7.11 16.14 -25.65
C LEU A 122 6.30 14.84 -25.66
N GLY A 123 6.10 14.22 -26.82
CA GLY A 123 5.50 12.89 -26.91
C GLY A 123 6.33 11.83 -26.18
N TYR A 124 7.66 11.84 -26.40
CA TYR A 124 8.59 10.93 -25.70
C TYR A 124 8.64 11.19 -24.19
N LEU A 125 8.69 12.46 -23.77
CA LEU A 125 8.66 12.82 -22.36
C LEU A 125 7.34 12.40 -21.69
N GLY A 126 6.21 12.66 -22.35
CA GLY A 126 4.89 12.23 -21.89
C GLY A 126 4.80 10.72 -21.70
N PHE A 127 5.26 9.94 -22.68
CA PHE A 127 5.36 8.48 -22.59
C PHE A 127 6.23 8.03 -21.41
N ARG A 128 7.44 8.61 -21.27
CA ARG A 128 8.40 8.25 -20.21
C ARG A 128 7.87 8.59 -18.81
N VAL A 129 7.17 9.71 -18.68
CA VAL A 129 6.51 10.10 -17.42
C VAL A 129 5.36 9.16 -17.11
N GLY A 130 4.50 8.85 -18.09
CA GLY A 130 3.38 7.91 -17.93
C GLY A 130 3.83 6.55 -17.41
N LEU A 131 4.94 6.02 -17.95
CA LEU A 131 5.53 4.76 -17.48
C LEU A 131 6.15 4.87 -16.08
N LYS A 132 7.02 5.87 -15.83
CA LYS A 132 7.71 6.00 -14.54
C LYS A 132 6.76 6.32 -13.38
N LYS A 133 5.70 7.06 -13.66
CA LYS A 133 4.72 7.51 -12.66
C LYS A 133 3.45 6.67 -12.66
N ARG A 134 3.44 5.49 -13.28
CA ARG A 134 2.27 4.60 -13.37
C ARG A 134 1.60 4.35 -12.01
N ASN A 135 2.40 4.05 -10.97
CA ASN A 135 1.88 3.69 -9.65
C ASN A 135 1.26 4.91 -8.95
N GLU A 136 1.83 6.10 -9.16
CA GLU A 136 1.28 7.36 -8.62
C GLU A 136 -0.01 7.74 -9.35
N LEU A 137 -0.06 7.60 -10.68
CA LEU A 137 -1.27 7.84 -11.48
C LEU A 137 -2.40 6.88 -11.11
N MET A 138 -2.11 5.59 -10.90
CA MET A 138 -3.08 4.61 -10.41
C MET A 138 -3.70 5.01 -9.07
N ASN A 139 -2.90 5.55 -8.15
CA ASN A 139 -3.38 6.03 -6.86
C ASN A 139 -4.28 7.28 -6.97
N LEU A 140 -4.08 8.12 -7.99
CA LEU A 140 -4.97 9.25 -8.28
C LEU A 140 -6.30 8.82 -8.89
N PHE A 141 -6.29 7.81 -9.77
CA PHE A 141 -7.52 7.23 -10.32
C PHE A 141 -8.35 6.49 -9.26
N SER A 142 -7.71 5.84 -8.29
CA SER A 142 -8.43 5.21 -7.18
C SER A 142 -9.09 6.23 -6.23
N LEU A 143 -8.55 7.44 -6.11
CA LEU A 143 -9.18 8.57 -5.41
C LEU A 143 -10.42 9.09 -6.14
N SER A 144 -10.39 9.18 -7.47
CA SER A 144 -11.56 9.55 -8.28
C SER A 144 -12.67 8.49 -8.19
N ASN A 145 -12.31 7.21 -8.22
CA ASN A 145 -13.24 6.10 -8.03
C ASN A 145 -13.87 6.08 -6.61
N ARG A 146 -13.20 6.60 -5.58
CA ARG A 146 -13.79 6.81 -4.25
C ARG A 146 -14.89 7.88 -4.23
N MET A 147 -14.82 8.86 -5.13
CA MET A 147 -15.80 9.94 -5.24
C MET A 147 -17.01 9.51 -6.11
N ALA A 148 -16.79 8.72 -7.16
CA ALA A 148 -17.85 8.15 -7.99
C ALA A 148 -18.63 7.01 -7.30
N LYS A 149 -17.95 6.14 -6.52
CA LYS A 149 -18.57 4.98 -5.84
C LYS A 149 -19.39 5.35 -4.58
N LYS A 150 -19.52 6.64 -4.24
CA LYS A 150 -20.49 7.12 -3.22
C LYS A 150 -21.92 7.21 -3.80
N LYS A 151 -22.11 7.00 -5.11
CA LYS A 151 -23.42 7.18 -5.78
C LYS A 151 -23.99 5.92 -6.47
N GLY A 152 -23.29 4.80 -6.43
CA GLY A 152 -23.77 3.54 -7.03
C GLY A 152 -23.39 2.38 -6.14
N GLY A 153 -24.38 1.81 -5.44
CA GLY A 153 -24.23 0.54 -4.77
C GLY A 153 -24.17 -0.57 -5.82
N GLU A 154 -23.18 -1.42 -5.71
CA GLU A 154 -23.31 -2.88 -5.77
C GLU A 154 -21.95 -3.53 -5.49
N ALA A 155 -22.05 -4.69 -4.84
CA ALA A 155 -20.96 -5.47 -4.32
C ALA A 155 -20.18 -6.14 -5.45
N GLU A 156 -18.85 -6.07 -5.38
CA GLU A 156 -17.97 -7.13 -5.85
C GLU A 156 -16.54 -6.92 -5.30
N ASN A 157 -15.89 -8.05 -5.05
CA ASN A 157 -14.67 -8.25 -4.27
C ASN A 157 -13.47 -7.42 -4.76
N GLU A 158 -13.08 -6.43 -3.96
CA GLU A 158 -11.77 -5.78 -3.95
C GLU A 158 -11.40 -5.57 -2.47
N PRO A 159 -10.11 -5.67 -2.08
CA PRO A 159 -9.71 -5.62 -0.67
C PRO A 159 -10.25 -4.33 -0.07
N SER A 160 -11.15 -4.55 0.87
CA SER A 160 -12.04 -3.58 1.44
C SER A 160 -11.31 -2.28 1.83
N LYS A 161 -12.04 -1.17 1.76
CA LYS A 161 -11.91 -0.06 2.71
C LYS A 161 -12.19 -0.52 4.17
N GLY A 162 -11.71 -1.69 4.55
CA GLY A 162 -11.64 -2.19 5.92
C GLY A 162 -10.19 -2.00 6.34
N GLY A 163 -9.96 -1.58 7.58
CA GLY A 163 -8.62 -1.35 8.12
C GLY A 163 -7.65 -2.50 7.83
N ALA A 164 -6.35 -2.24 7.94
CA ALA A 164 -5.31 -3.25 7.69
C ALA A 164 -5.62 -4.58 8.39
N VAL A 165 -5.38 -5.70 7.71
CA VAL A 165 -5.64 -7.06 8.22
C VAL A 165 -4.96 -7.22 9.59
N LYS A 166 -5.68 -7.75 10.57
CA LYS A 166 -5.18 -7.98 11.94
C LYS A 166 -4.90 -9.46 12.12
N ILE A 167 -3.64 -9.85 12.24
CA ILE A 167 -3.22 -11.24 12.37
C ILE A 167 -3.03 -11.53 13.86
N LEU A 168 -3.80 -12.48 14.40
CA LEU A 168 -3.73 -12.83 15.81
C LEU A 168 -2.64 -13.85 16.10
N ASP A 169 -1.92 -13.62 17.20
CA ASP A 169 -0.98 -14.55 17.82
C ASP A 169 -1.65 -15.38 18.95
N THR A 170 -1.12 -16.56 19.23
CA THR A 170 -1.49 -17.48 20.32
C THR A 170 -1.55 -16.74 21.67
N SER A 171 -0.56 -15.89 21.96
CA SER A 171 -0.45 -15.17 23.25
C SER A 171 -1.64 -14.24 23.52
N VAL A 172 -2.14 -13.57 22.48
CA VAL A 172 -3.27 -12.64 22.55
C VAL A 172 -4.59 -13.37 22.72
N ILE A 173 -4.73 -14.50 22.04
CA ILE A 173 -5.93 -15.33 22.11
C ILE A 173 -6.10 -15.92 23.52
N ILE A 174 -5.01 -16.43 24.12
CA ILE A 174 -5.04 -17.01 25.47
C ILE A 174 -5.37 -15.95 26.54
N ASP A 175 -4.84 -14.74 26.38
CA ASP A 175 -5.10 -13.62 27.30
C ASP A 175 -6.59 -13.25 27.34
N GLY A 176 -7.22 -13.18 26.17
CA GLY A 176 -8.66 -13.06 26.00
C GLY A 176 -9.20 -11.63 25.93
N ARG A 177 -8.44 -10.62 26.38
CA ARG A 177 -8.87 -9.19 26.33
C ARG A 177 -9.13 -8.70 24.90
N ILE A 178 -8.55 -9.36 23.91
CA ILE A 178 -8.77 -9.05 22.49
C ILE A 178 -10.25 -9.14 22.09
N ALA A 179 -11.01 -10.09 22.64
CA ALA A 179 -12.43 -10.21 22.35
C ALA A 179 -13.19 -8.96 22.81
N ASP A 180 -12.90 -8.48 24.01
CA ASP A 180 -13.53 -7.29 24.57
C ASP A 180 -13.12 -6.03 23.78
N ILE A 181 -11.83 -5.91 23.41
CA ILE A 181 -11.33 -4.80 22.58
C ILE A 181 -12.02 -4.77 21.21
N CYS A 182 -12.21 -5.94 20.57
CA CYS A 182 -12.95 -6.03 19.32
C CYS A 182 -14.41 -5.61 19.46
N GLN A 183 -15.08 -5.96 20.57
CA GLN A 183 -16.47 -5.55 20.84
C GLN A 183 -16.63 -4.03 21.02
N THR A 184 -15.62 -3.35 21.56
CA THR A 184 -15.65 -1.88 21.68
C THR A 184 -15.56 -1.13 20.34
N GLY A 185 -15.17 -1.82 19.27
CA GLY A 185 -14.91 -1.20 17.97
C GLY A 185 -13.54 -0.50 17.86
N PHE A 186 -12.68 -0.62 18.87
CA PHE A 186 -11.33 -0.03 18.84
C PHE A 186 -10.40 -0.71 17.83
N LEU A 187 -10.64 -2.01 17.54
CA LEU A 187 -9.88 -2.76 16.55
C LEU A 187 -10.67 -2.88 15.23
N GLU A 188 -10.20 -2.17 14.21
CA GLU A 188 -10.81 -2.17 12.87
C GLU A 188 -10.09 -3.11 11.89
N GLY A 189 -10.84 -3.58 10.88
CA GLY A 189 -10.35 -4.41 9.78
C GLY A 189 -10.73 -5.89 9.93
N PRO A 190 -10.43 -6.74 8.94
CA PRO A 190 -10.64 -8.17 9.06
C PRO A 190 -9.61 -8.78 10.04
N LEU A 191 -10.09 -9.66 10.90
CA LEU A 191 -9.27 -10.50 11.78
C LEU A 191 -8.89 -11.78 11.04
N VAL A 192 -7.60 -12.07 11.00
CA VAL A 192 -7.03 -13.29 10.42
C VAL A 192 -6.45 -14.14 11.54
N ILE A 193 -6.91 -15.39 11.60
CA ILE A 193 -6.40 -16.41 12.51
C ILE A 193 -5.66 -17.45 11.66
N PRO A 194 -4.32 -17.54 11.73
CA PRO A 194 -3.58 -18.52 10.96
C PRO A 194 -3.83 -19.95 11.45
N ARG A 195 -3.86 -20.93 10.54
CA ARG A 195 -4.03 -22.35 10.91
C ARG A 195 -2.97 -22.82 11.91
N PHE A 196 -1.71 -22.45 11.71
CA PHE A 196 -0.63 -22.85 12.63
C PHE A 196 -0.79 -22.30 14.06
N VAL A 197 -1.51 -21.17 14.25
CA VAL A 197 -1.86 -20.64 15.58
C VAL A 197 -2.95 -21.50 16.23
N LEU A 198 -3.92 -21.98 15.44
CA LEU A 198 -4.94 -22.92 15.93
C LEU A 198 -4.31 -24.25 16.35
N GLU A 199 -3.37 -24.77 15.56
CA GLU A 199 -2.63 -26.00 15.88
C GLU A 199 -1.82 -25.84 17.17
N GLU A 200 -1.12 -24.71 17.34
CA GLU A 200 -0.40 -24.43 18.59
C GLU A 200 -1.35 -24.34 19.80
N LEU A 201 -2.50 -23.67 19.67
CA LEU A 201 -3.51 -23.62 20.74
C LEU A 201 -4.05 -25.00 21.09
N GLN A 202 -4.27 -25.87 20.10
CA GLN A 202 -4.68 -27.26 20.31
C GLN A 202 -3.59 -28.05 21.05
N HIS A 203 -2.33 -27.93 20.63
CA HIS A 203 -1.20 -28.56 21.32
C HIS A 203 -1.07 -28.10 22.78
N ILE A 204 -1.32 -26.81 23.06
CA ILE A 204 -1.36 -26.29 24.43
C ILE A 204 -2.56 -26.85 25.21
N ALA A 205 -3.73 -26.97 24.56
CA ALA A 205 -4.94 -27.54 25.16
C ALA A 205 -4.83 -29.05 25.45
N ASP A 206 -3.97 -29.78 24.75
CA ASP A 206 -3.70 -31.20 24.97
C ASP A 206 -2.49 -31.45 25.88
N SER A 207 -1.90 -30.39 26.43
CA SER A 207 -0.77 -30.50 27.35
C SER A 207 -1.11 -31.32 28.60
N SER A 208 -0.13 -32.09 29.07
CA SER A 208 -0.23 -32.82 30.35
C SER A 208 -0.34 -31.86 31.54
N ASP A 209 0.29 -30.69 31.45
CA ASP A 209 0.20 -29.61 32.43
C ASP A 209 -1.21 -29.02 32.47
N VAL A 210 -1.85 -29.12 33.64
CA VAL A 210 -3.21 -28.64 33.89
C VAL A 210 -3.36 -27.14 33.60
N LEU A 211 -2.37 -26.32 33.97
CA LEU A 211 -2.45 -24.86 33.79
C LEU A 211 -2.35 -24.49 32.31
N LYS A 212 -1.43 -25.12 31.58
CA LYS A 212 -1.29 -24.92 30.13
C LYS A 212 -2.56 -25.39 29.41
N ARG A 213 -3.07 -26.57 29.75
CA ARG A 213 -4.32 -27.12 29.20
C ARG A 213 -5.52 -26.19 29.42
N ASN A 214 -5.70 -25.68 30.64
CA ASN A 214 -6.79 -24.75 30.95
C ASN A 214 -6.66 -23.44 30.16
N ARG A 215 -5.44 -22.92 29.99
CA ARG A 215 -5.16 -21.74 29.15
C ARG A 215 -5.47 -21.99 27.67
N GLY A 216 -5.05 -23.13 27.13
CA GLY A 216 -5.33 -23.51 25.73
C GLY A 216 -6.83 -23.65 25.46
N ARG A 217 -7.56 -24.35 26.33
CA ARG A 217 -9.02 -24.47 26.23
C ARG A 217 -9.72 -23.12 26.30
N ARG A 218 -9.32 -22.25 27.24
CA ARG A 218 -9.82 -20.88 27.33
C ARG A 218 -9.55 -20.10 26.04
N GLY A 219 -8.37 -20.24 25.43
CA GLY A 219 -8.04 -19.61 24.15
C GLY A 219 -8.97 -20.07 23.02
N LEU A 220 -9.25 -21.37 22.92
CA LEU A 220 -10.21 -21.91 21.94
C LEU A 220 -11.64 -21.40 22.17
N ASP A 221 -12.07 -21.27 23.44
CA ASP A 221 -13.37 -20.68 23.78
C ASP A 221 -13.47 -19.21 23.35
N ILE A 222 -12.41 -18.44 23.57
CA ILE A 222 -12.31 -17.04 23.12
C ILE A 222 -12.37 -16.94 21.59
N LEU A 223 -11.72 -17.84 20.85
CA LEU A 223 -11.82 -17.86 19.39
C LEU A 223 -13.23 -18.16 18.90
N ASN A 224 -13.90 -19.12 19.52
CA ASN A 224 -15.30 -19.44 19.22
C ASN A 224 -16.20 -18.23 19.49
N ARG A 225 -15.96 -17.51 20.59
CA ARG A 225 -16.65 -16.26 20.91
C ARG A 225 -16.39 -15.19 19.85
N ILE A 226 -15.13 -14.98 19.45
CA ILE A 226 -14.74 -14.03 18.40
C ILE A 226 -15.42 -14.36 17.05
N GLN A 227 -15.53 -15.63 16.69
CA GLN A 227 -16.18 -16.03 15.44
C GLN A 227 -17.70 -15.84 15.44
N LYS A 228 -18.37 -16.04 16.58
CA LYS A 228 -19.85 -16.01 16.67
C LYS A 228 -20.42 -14.63 16.99
N GLU A 229 -19.73 -13.87 17.83
CA GLU A 229 -20.29 -12.66 18.45
C GLU A 229 -19.77 -11.36 17.81
N MET A 230 -18.71 -11.42 16.99
CA MET A 230 -18.09 -10.20 16.46
C MET A 230 -18.78 -9.76 15.17
N ALA A 231 -19.04 -8.46 15.07
CA ALA A 231 -19.58 -7.85 13.86
C ALA A 231 -18.53 -7.72 12.73
N MET A 232 -17.24 -7.89 13.04
CA MET A 232 -16.15 -7.79 12.08
C MET A 232 -15.86 -9.12 11.39
N LYS A 233 -15.33 -9.07 10.16
CA LYS A 233 -14.97 -10.28 9.40
C LYS A 233 -13.83 -11.02 10.10
N VAL A 234 -14.07 -12.27 10.49
CA VAL A 234 -13.07 -13.19 11.01
C VAL A 234 -12.80 -14.26 9.96
N GLU A 235 -11.53 -14.48 9.62
CA GLU A 235 -11.10 -15.42 8.58
C GLU A 235 -10.00 -16.33 9.12
N ILE A 236 -10.15 -17.64 8.90
CA ILE A 236 -9.08 -18.61 9.16
C ILE A 236 -8.22 -18.68 7.90
N HIS A 237 -6.92 -18.43 8.05
CA HIS A 237 -6.00 -18.39 6.92
C HIS A 237 -5.15 -19.66 6.86
N GLU A 238 -5.22 -20.35 5.72
CA GLU A 238 -4.68 -21.70 5.54
C GLU A 238 -3.21 -21.76 5.12
N ALA A 239 -2.53 -20.61 5.04
CA ALA A 239 -1.11 -20.60 4.74
C ALA A 239 -0.30 -21.27 5.85
N ASP A 240 0.48 -22.27 5.45
CA ASP A 240 1.55 -22.84 6.23
C ASP A 240 2.88 -22.62 5.51
N PHE A 241 3.93 -22.34 6.27
CA PHE A 241 5.28 -22.11 5.78
C PHE A 241 6.14 -23.27 6.25
N SER A 242 6.15 -24.34 5.47
CA SER A 242 6.95 -25.54 5.77
C SER A 242 8.45 -25.29 5.81
N ASP A 243 8.91 -24.18 5.21
CA ASP A 243 10.30 -23.72 5.23
C ASP A 243 10.70 -23.00 6.54
N VAL A 244 9.74 -22.74 7.43
CA VAL A 244 9.96 -22.00 8.68
C VAL A 244 9.40 -22.82 9.85
N GLN A 245 10.23 -23.16 10.83
CA GLN A 245 9.77 -23.97 11.97
C GLN A 245 9.10 -23.13 13.07
N GLU A 246 9.62 -21.93 13.32
CA GLU A 246 9.15 -21.08 14.42
C GLU A 246 7.85 -20.34 14.07
N VAL A 247 6.85 -20.42 14.96
CA VAL A 247 5.54 -19.76 14.81
C VAL A 247 5.69 -18.25 14.62
N ASP A 248 6.54 -17.61 15.41
CA ASP A 248 6.84 -16.18 15.33
C ASP A 248 7.30 -15.76 13.94
N SER A 249 8.20 -16.54 13.35
CA SER A 249 8.71 -16.30 12.00
C SER A 249 7.62 -16.50 10.93
N LYS A 250 6.71 -17.48 11.13
CA LYS A 250 5.52 -17.66 10.27
C LYS A 250 4.57 -16.47 10.34
N LEU A 251 4.33 -15.91 11.53
CA LEU A 251 3.50 -14.72 11.73
C LEU A 251 4.06 -13.50 10.98
N VAL A 252 5.36 -13.24 11.11
CA VAL A 252 6.04 -12.12 10.43
C VAL A 252 5.96 -12.28 8.91
N LYS A 253 6.18 -13.50 8.40
CA LYS A 253 6.11 -13.80 6.96
C LYS A 253 4.69 -13.61 6.43
N LEU A 254 3.68 -14.09 7.15
CA LEU A 254 2.27 -13.90 6.81
C LEU A 254 1.89 -12.42 6.80
N ALA A 255 2.33 -11.65 7.79
CA ALA A 255 2.07 -10.22 7.89
C ALA A 255 2.65 -9.44 6.71
N LYS A 256 3.84 -9.81 6.23
CA LYS A 256 4.43 -9.23 5.01
C LYS A 256 3.63 -9.57 3.75
N GLN A 257 3.18 -10.81 3.61
CA GLN A 257 2.40 -11.25 2.45
C GLN A 257 1.04 -10.55 2.37
N LEU A 258 0.35 -10.43 3.50
CA LEU A 258 -0.98 -9.81 3.59
C LEU A 258 -0.94 -8.29 3.81
N GLN A 259 0.26 -7.70 3.90
CA GLN A 259 0.46 -6.31 4.33
C GLN A 259 -0.31 -5.98 5.63
N GLY A 260 -0.38 -6.98 6.51
CA GLY A 260 -1.16 -6.98 7.74
C GLY A 260 -0.40 -6.37 8.92
N VAL A 261 -1.07 -6.38 10.07
CA VAL A 261 -0.56 -5.94 11.36
C VAL A 261 -0.65 -7.13 12.31
N VAL A 262 0.45 -7.46 12.97
CA VAL A 262 0.48 -8.53 13.97
C VAL A 262 -0.11 -8.01 15.27
N VAL A 263 -1.00 -8.77 15.90
CA VAL A 263 -1.53 -8.49 17.22
C VAL A 263 -0.98 -9.52 18.20
N THR A 264 -0.11 -9.10 19.11
CA THR A 264 0.59 -9.99 20.06
C THR A 264 0.67 -9.38 21.45
N ASN A 265 0.92 -10.21 22.47
CA ASN A 265 1.27 -9.77 23.82
C ASN A 265 2.76 -9.99 24.11
N ASP A 266 3.48 -10.65 23.20
CA ASP A 266 4.90 -10.97 23.36
C ASP A 266 5.79 -9.78 22.96
N PHE A 267 6.59 -9.32 23.92
CA PHE A 267 7.53 -8.22 23.74
C PHE A 267 8.70 -8.57 22.81
N ASN A 268 9.10 -9.85 22.74
CA ASN A 268 10.14 -10.30 21.83
C ASN A 268 9.64 -10.30 20.39
N LEU A 269 8.41 -10.77 20.15
CA LEU A 269 7.81 -10.73 18.82
C LEU A 269 7.64 -9.30 18.32
N ASN A 270 7.31 -8.34 19.19
CA ASN A 270 7.30 -6.90 18.84
C ASN A 270 8.64 -6.47 18.22
N LYS A 271 9.76 -6.75 18.89
CA LYS A 271 11.11 -6.36 18.42
C LYS A 271 11.46 -7.01 17.08
N VAL A 272 11.13 -8.30 16.92
CA VAL A 272 11.38 -9.02 15.67
C VAL A 272 10.58 -8.41 14.52
N CYS A 273 9.31 -8.07 14.75
CA CYS A 273 8.46 -7.42 13.75
C CYS A 273 8.99 -6.04 13.35
N GLU A 274 9.40 -5.22 14.32
CA GLU A 274 9.97 -3.89 14.07
C GLU A 274 11.22 -3.96 13.19
N LEU A 275 12.16 -4.86 13.50
CA LEU A 275 13.36 -5.09 12.69
C LEU A 275 13.02 -5.53 11.25
N GLN A 276 11.88 -6.18 11.08
CA GLN A 276 11.39 -6.70 9.80
C GLN A 276 10.41 -5.75 9.09
N ASN A 277 10.24 -4.51 9.59
CA ASN A 277 9.28 -3.51 9.09
C ASN A 277 7.83 -4.01 9.03
N VAL A 278 7.42 -4.83 10.01
CA VAL A 278 6.05 -5.28 10.20
C VAL A 278 5.42 -4.49 11.35
N ARG A 279 4.23 -3.93 11.11
CA ARG A 279 3.49 -3.21 12.14
C ARG A 279 2.95 -4.17 13.20
N VAL A 280 2.99 -3.74 14.45
CA VAL A 280 2.51 -4.53 15.60
C VAL A 280 1.54 -3.71 16.43
N LEU A 281 0.51 -4.38 16.95
CA LEU A 281 -0.37 -3.88 17.98
C LEU A 281 -0.23 -4.78 19.20
N ASN A 282 0.32 -4.23 20.27
CA ASN A 282 0.48 -4.95 21.52
C ASN A 282 -0.60 -4.53 22.53
N ILE A 283 -1.33 -5.51 23.09
CA ILE A 283 -2.44 -5.20 24.00
C ILE A 283 -1.92 -4.70 25.34
N ASN A 284 -0.73 -5.11 25.78
CA ASN A 284 -0.12 -4.58 26.99
C ASN A 284 0.26 -3.11 26.82
N ASP A 285 0.73 -2.71 25.64
CA ASP A 285 1.00 -1.31 25.32
C ASP A 285 -0.29 -0.49 25.29
N LEU A 286 -1.36 -1.03 24.71
CA LEU A 286 -2.68 -0.40 24.73
C LEU A 286 -3.19 -0.23 26.18
N ALA A 287 -3.09 -1.27 27.00
CA ALA A 287 -3.53 -1.24 28.39
C ALA A 287 -2.75 -0.19 29.20
N ASN A 288 -1.46 -0.03 28.95
CA ASN A 288 -0.66 1.02 29.57
C ASN A 288 -1.02 2.43 29.07
N ALA A 289 -1.34 2.57 27.78
CA ALA A 289 -1.70 3.85 27.17
C ALA A 289 -3.05 4.40 27.65
N VAL A 290 -3.97 3.53 28.06
CA VAL A 290 -5.30 3.91 28.58
C VAL A 290 -5.34 4.06 30.11
N LYS A 291 -4.20 3.94 30.82
CA LYS A 291 -4.15 4.19 32.26
C LYS A 291 -4.56 5.63 32.58
N PRO A 292 -5.40 5.86 33.61
CA PRO A 292 -5.81 7.21 34.00
C PRO A 292 -4.61 8.15 34.19
N VAL A 293 -4.69 9.32 33.58
CA VAL A 293 -3.66 10.35 33.74
C VAL A 293 -4.05 11.24 34.90
N VAL A 294 -3.36 11.08 36.03
CA VAL A 294 -3.52 11.97 37.18
C VAL A 294 -2.68 13.23 37.02
N LEU A 295 -3.25 14.42 37.19
CA LEU A 295 -2.54 15.70 37.07
C LEU A 295 -2.29 16.35 38.43
N PRO A 296 -1.20 17.14 38.59
CA PRO A 296 -1.06 18.02 39.75
C PRO A 296 -2.29 18.92 39.92
N GLY A 297 -2.82 18.99 41.14
CA GLY A 297 -4.05 19.72 41.47
C GLY A 297 -5.35 18.91 41.37
N GLU A 298 -5.32 17.67 40.87
CA GLU A 298 -6.50 16.79 40.96
C GLU A 298 -6.73 16.29 42.38
N GLU A 299 -8.00 16.09 42.70
CA GLU A 299 -8.45 15.49 43.96
C GLU A 299 -8.69 14.00 43.76
N LEU A 300 -8.13 13.19 44.67
CA LEU A 300 -8.30 11.74 44.67
C LEU A 300 -8.79 11.27 46.04
N ASN A 301 -9.70 10.31 46.05
CA ASN A 301 -10.06 9.58 47.27
C ASN A 301 -9.20 8.32 47.35
N VAL A 302 -8.31 8.24 48.33
CA VAL A 302 -7.33 7.15 48.44
C VAL A 302 -7.45 6.42 49.76
N HIS A 303 -7.21 5.11 49.74
CA HIS A 303 -7.11 4.30 50.95
C HIS A 303 -5.65 4.16 51.37
N VAL A 304 -5.27 4.72 52.51
CA VAL A 304 -3.90 4.64 53.00
C VAL A 304 -3.66 3.26 53.60
N ILE A 305 -2.70 2.51 53.06
CA ILE A 305 -2.50 1.09 53.38
C ILE A 305 -1.34 0.89 54.36
N LYS A 306 -0.25 1.64 54.19
CA LYS A 306 0.99 1.45 54.96
C LYS A 306 1.75 2.75 55.19
N ASP A 307 2.72 2.70 56.09
CA ASP A 307 3.66 3.80 56.37
C ASP A 307 4.59 4.04 55.17
N GLY A 308 4.93 5.30 54.94
CA GLY A 308 5.85 5.75 53.91
C GLY A 308 7.31 5.62 54.32
N LYS A 309 8.20 6.03 53.41
CA LYS A 309 9.64 5.96 53.67
C LYS A 309 10.12 7.13 54.53
N GLU A 310 9.53 8.32 54.35
CA GLU A 310 9.86 9.51 55.13
C GLU A 310 8.90 9.71 56.29
N HIS A 311 9.26 10.61 57.21
CA HIS A 311 8.47 10.89 58.40
C HIS A 311 7.05 11.37 58.03
N ASN A 312 6.05 10.85 58.73
CA ASN A 312 4.62 11.13 58.53
C ASN A 312 4.01 10.78 57.17
N GLN A 313 4.73 10.14 56.25
CA GLN A 313 4.14 9.73 54.98
C GLN A 313 3.22 8.51 55.13
N GLY A 314 2.13 8.50 54.36
CA GLY A 314 1.34 7.31 54.09
C GLY A 314 1.52 6.85 52.65
N VAL A 315 1.30 5.56 52.38
CA VAL A 315 1.30 5.01 51.01
C VAL A 315 -0.06 4.40 50.71
N ALA A 316 -0.63 4.83 49.58
CA ALA A 316 -1.81 4.29 48.95
C ALA A 316 -1.46 3.77 47.55
N TYR A 317 -2.38 3.01 46.96
CA TYR A 317 -2.26 2.56 45.58
C TYR A 317 -3.56 2.88 44.84
N LEU A 318 -3.44 3.31 43.58
CA LEU A 318 -4.58 3.28 42.66
C LEU A 318 -4.94 1.84 42.30
N ASP A 319 -6.12 1.67 41.70
CA ASP A 319 -6.60 0.37 41.24
C ASP A 319 -5.68 -0.28 40.19
N ASP A 320 -4.88 0.53 39.47
CA ASP A 320 -3.90 0.07 38.49
C ASP A 320 -2.51 -0.26 39.09
N GLY A 321 -2.37 -0.13 40.41
CA GLY A 321 -1.12 -0.38 41.15
C GLY A 321 -0.16 0.80 41.22
N THR A 322 -0.51 1.98 40.68
CA THR A 322 0.30 3.19 40.80
C THR A 322 0.43 3.61 42.26
N MET A 323 1.66 3.80 42.73
CA MET A 323 1.93 4.17 44.12
C MET A 323 1.63 5.65 44.35
N ILE A 324 0.80 5.94 45.35
CA ILE A 324 0.52 7.29 45.83
C ILE A 324 1.19 7.47 47.20
N VAL A 325 2.10 8.44 47.30
CA VAL A 325 2.71 8.87 48.56
C VAL A 325 1.92 10.07 49.07
N VAL A 326 1.31 9.93 50.24
CA VAL A 326 0.50 10.95 50.90
C VAL A 326 1.31 11.61 52.01
N GLU A 327 1.62 12.90 51.87
CA GLU A 327 2.20 13.74 52.93
C GLU A 327 1.24 13.83 54.11
N ASP A 328 1.78 13.66 55.33
CA ASP A 328 1.02 13.55 56.58
C ASP A 328 -0.05 12.43 56.60
N GLY A 329 0.08 11.44 55.71
CA GLY A 329 -0.86 10.32 55.59
C GLY A 329 -0.74 9.24 56.67
N LYS A 330 0.32 9.25 57.49
CA LYS A 330 0.60 8.18 58.48
C LYS A 330 -0.51 7.99 59.51
N GLU A 331 -1.13 9.07 59.98
CA GLU A 331 -2.23 8.99 60.97
C GLU A 331 -3.54 8.45 60.37
N TYR A 332 -3.60 8.33 59.05
CA TYR A 332 -4.77 7.93 58.29
C TYR A 332 -4.65 6.51 57.71
N ILE A 333 -3.63 5.74 58.12
CA ILE A 333 -3.49 4.32 57.76
C ILE A 333 -4.77 3.55 58.13
N GLY A 334 -5.29 2.77 57.18
CA GLY A 334 -6.54 2.04 57.30
C GLY A 334 -7.81 2.87 57.05
N LYS A 335 -7.70 4.15 56.68
CA LYS A 335 -8.84 5.03 56.36
C LYS A 335 -8.82 5.47 54.89
N ARG A 336 -9.98 5.91 54.39
CA ARG A 336 -10.09 6.60 53.09
C ARG A 336 -10.05 8.10 53.33
N VAL A 337 -9.20 8.81 52.59
CA VAL A 337 -9.00 10.25 52.71
C VAL A 337 -8.98 10.92 51.34
N ASP A 338 -9.48 12.15 51.27
CA ASP A 338 -9.36 12.99 50.09
C ASP A 338 -7.99 13.67 50.10
N VAL A 339 -7.25 13.49 49.01
CA VAL A 339 -5.90 14.04 48.83
C VAL A 339 -5.84 14.88 47.57
N LEU A 340 -5.03 15.93 47.61
CA LEU A 340 -4.73 16.79 46.46
C LEU A 340 -3.36 16.40 45.91
N VAL A 341 -3.30 16.06 44.63
CA VAL A 341 -2.06 15.67 43.96
C VAL A 341 -1.12 16.88 43.88
N THR A 342 0.09 16.74 44.41
CA THR A 342 1.12 17.80 44.40
C THR A 342 2.05 17.66 43.21
N SER A 343 2.51 16.44 42.93
CA SER A 343 3.41 16.16 41.81
C SER A 343 3.30 14.70 41.35
N VAL A 344 3.77 14.44 40.14
CA VAL A 344 3.85 13.11 39.57
C VAL A 344 5.27 12.88 39.10
N LEU A 345 5.91 11.82 39.59
CA LEU A 345 7.25 11.43 39.19
C LEU A 345 7.20 10.09 38.45
N GLN A 346 7.91 10.02 37.32
CA GLN A 346 8.16 8.76 36.63
C GLN A 346 9.47 8.17 37.15
N THR A 347 9.44 6.92 37.62
CA THR A 347 10.62 6.16 38.07
C THR A 347 10.84 4.95 37.17
N SER A 348 12.00 4.29 37.31
CA SER A 348 12.31 3.04 36.60
C SER A 348 11.36 1.89 36.93
N ALA A 349 10.72 1.90 38.10
CA ALA A 349 9.73 0.90 38.52
C ALA A 349 8.30 1.26 38.13
N GLY A 350 8.08 2.43 37.51
CA GLY A 350 6.76 2.93 37.13
C GLY A 350 6.48 4.34 37.64
N ARG A 351 5.21 4.71 37.64
CA ARG A 351 4.73 6.04 38.03
C ARG A 351 4.52 6.12 39.54
N MET A 352 4.93 7.23 40.14
CA MET A 352 4.70 7.56 41.54
C MET A 352 4.00 8.91 41.62
N ILE A 353 2.93 8.98 42.41
CA ILE A 353 2.13 10.19 42.60
C ILE A 353 2.38 10.68 44.02
N PHE A 354 2.65 11.97 44.18
CA PHE A 354 2.75 12.62 45.48
C PHE A 354 1.49 13.44 45.69
N ALA A 355 0.92 13.34 46.87
CA ALA A 355 -0.30 14.04 47.23
C ALA A 355 -0.23 14.51 48.69
N LYS A 356 -1.02 15.52 49.03
CA LYS A 356 -1.20 16.02 50.40
C LYS A 356 -2.65 15.89 50.81
N LEU A 357 -2.93 15.77 52.10
CA LEU A 357 -4.30 15.75 52.61
C LEU A 357 -5.05 17.02 52.19
N LYS A 358 -6.28 16.86 51.70
CA LYS A 358 -7.17 17.99 51.43
C LYS A 358 -7.57 18.58 52.79
N LEU A 359 -7.06 19.77 53.10
CA LEU A 359 -7.54 20.53 54.25
C LEU A 359 -9.03 20.82 54.01
N LEU A 360 -9.90 20.19 54.80
CA LEU A 360 -11.29 20.63 54.93
C LEU A 360 -11.22 22.09 55.38
N GLN A 361 -11.48 23.03 54.47
CA GLN A 361 -11.93 24.36 54.87
C GLN A 361 -13.23 24.13 55.65
N LYS A 362 -13.10 23.97 56.97
CA LYS A 362 -14.16 24.31 57.90
C LYS A 362 -14.37 25.80 57.71
N ALA A 363 -15.26 26.17 56.79
CA ALA A 363 -15.85 27.49 56.78
C ALA A 363 -16.52 27.67 58.15
N LEU A 364 -15.95 28.59 58.92
CA LEU A 364 -16.44 29.09 60.20
C LEU A 364 -17.80 29.76 60.06
#